data_AF-S3BF71-F1
#
_entry.id   AF-S3BF71-F1
#
_cell.length_a   1.000
_cell.length_b   1.000
_cell.length_c   1.000
_cell.angle_alpha   90.00
_cell.angle_beta   90.00
_cell.angle_gamma   90.00
#
_symmetry.space_group_name_H-M   'P 1'
#
loop_
_entity.id
_entity.type
_entity.pdbx_description
1 polymer ?
#
loop_
_entity_poly.entity_id
_entity_poly.type
_entity_poly.pdbx_seq_one_letter_code
_entity_poly.pdbx_strand_id
1 'polypeptide(L)' 'MKNAQIIHHYWTSPCGILDLASIGEELVMCDWAEGWHRAAALYRLTRLTKLPMVEDASSVIDLAQVQLAEYFD' A
#
# COMPACT_ATOMS: atom_id res chain seq x y z
N MET A 1 -13.15 -12.91 -14.44
CA MET A 1 -12.20 -12.48 -13.40
C MET A 1 -12.80 -11.23 -12.78
N LYS A 2 -13.10 -11.23 -11.47
CA LYS A 2 -13.57 -10.00 -10.79
C LYS A 2 -12.54 -8.90 -11.07
N ASN A 3 -13.01 -7.68 -11.34
CA ASN A 3 -12.16 -6.52 -11.59
C ASN A 3 -11.18 -6.36 -10.43
N ALA A 4 -9.92 -6.76 -10.62
CA ALA A 4 -8.90 -6.61 -9.60
C ALA A 4 -8.63 -5.10 -9.40
N GLN A 5 -8.28 -4.73 -8.18
CA GLN A 5 -8.01 -3.34 -7.81
C GLN A 5 -6.75 -3.33 -6.93
N ILE A 6 -6.02 -2.24 -6.96
CA ILE A 6 -4.99 -1.96 -5.97
C ILE A 6 -5.71 -1.31 -4.79
N ILE A 7 -5.85 -2.03 -3.69
CA ILE A 7 -6.41 -1.49 -2.45
C ILE A 7 -5.28 -0.77 -1.71
N HIS A 8 -5.49 0.41 -1.14
CA HIS A 8 -4.45 1.06 -0.34
C HIS A 8 -4.96 1.79 0.90
N HIS A 9 -4.10 1.92 1.92
CA HIS A 9 -4.34 2.68 3.15
C HIS A 9 -3.13 3.50 3.55
N TYR A 10 -3.39 4.67 4.13
CA TYR A 10 -2.38 5.41 4.88
C TYR A 10 -2.29 4.88 6.31
N TRP A 11 -1.06 4.70 6.79
CA TRP A 11 -0.78 4.31 8.17
C TRP A 11 0.27 5.26 8.78
N THR A 12 0.00 5.75 9.99
CA THR A 12 0.93 6.62 10.72
C THR A 12 1.96 5.77 11.47
N SER A 13 3.17 5.71 10.94
CA SER A 13 4.32 5.11 11.63
C SER A 13 5.03 6.11 12.56
N PRO A 14 5.90 5.65 13.47
CA PRO A 14 6.73 6.53 14.28
C PRO A 14 7.65 7.47 13.49
N CYS A 15 7.92 7.19 12.21
CA CYS A 15 8.79 8.00 11.35
C CYS A 15 8.08 8.62 10.15
N GLY A 16 6.75 8.70 10.17
CA GLY A 16 5.94 9.38 9.16
C GLY A 16 4.79 8.54 8.61
N ILE A 17 4.10 9.05 7.60
CA ILE A 17 2.95 8.37 7.00
C ILE A 17 3.43 7.41 5.91
N LEU A 18 3.10 6.13 6.06
CA LEU A 18 3.28 5.10 5.04
C LEU A 18 1.97 4.93 4.25
N ASP A 19 2.07 4.68 2.95
CA ASP A 19 0.98 4.26 2.06
C ASP A 19 1.22 2.78 1.72
N LEU A 20 0.34 1.92 2.20
CA LEU A 20 0.40 0.47 2.06
C LEU A 20 -0.59 0.04 0.98
N ALA A 21 -0.21 -0.87 0.08
CA ALA A 21 -1.10 -1.34 -0.98
C ALA A 21 -1.16 -2.87 -1.18
N SER A 22 -2.39 -3.34 -1.34
CA SER A 22 -2.97 -4.62 -1.71
C SER A 22 -3.16 -4.97 -3.18
N ILE A 23 -2.83 -6.18 -3.64
CA ILE A 23 -3.60 -6.83 -4.73
C ILE A 23 -3.95 -8.26 -4.30
N GLY A 24 -5.24 -8.54 -4.07
CA GLY A 24 -5.66 -9.85 -3.59
C GLY A 24 -5.02 -10.17 -2.24
N GLU A 25 -4.25 -11.26 -2.17
CA GLU A 25 -3.57 -11.73 -0.96
C GLU A 25 -2.10 -11.25 -0.86
N GLU A 26 -1.66 -10.36 -1.76
CA GLU A 26 -0.27 -9.90 -1.83
C GLU A 26 -0.15 -8.43 -1.44
N LEU A 27 0.80 -8.12 -0.54
CA LEU A 27 1.25 -6.76 -0.30
C LEU A 27 2.18 -6.34 -1.46
N VAL A 28 1.79 -5.33 -2.21
CA VAL A 28 2.49 -4.88 -3.42
C VAL A 28 3.19 -3.53 -3.26
N MET A 29 2.90 -2.78 -2.18
CA MET A 29 3.55 -1.51 -1.89
C MET A 29 3.57 -1.23 -0.38
N CYS A 30 4.70 -0.69 0.07
CA CYS A 30 4.86 -0.01 1.35
C CYS A 30 5.85 1.13 1.11
N ASP A 31 5.34 2.36 0.97
CA ASP A 31 6.17 3.53 0.63
C ASP A 31 5.78 4.73 1.49
N TRP A 32 6.67 5.72 1.58
CA TRP A 32 6.39 6.97 2.28
C TRP A 32 5.39 7.81 1.50
N ALA A 33 4.30 8.23 2.15
CA ALA A 33 3.28 9.07 1.53
C ALA A 33 3.85 10.42 1.05
N GLU A 34 4.90 10.92 1.69
CA GLU A 34 5.60 12.15 1.32
C GLU A 34 6.98 11.88 0.69
N GLY A 35 7.26 10.63 0.31
CA GLY A 35 8.52 10.26 -0.32
C GLY A 35 8.71 10.93 -1.68
N TRP A 36 9.90 11.47 -1.94
CA TRP A 36 10.24 12.14 -3.22
C TRP A 36 10.09 11.24 -4.46
N HIS A 37 10.11 9.92 -4.29
CA HIS A 37 9.93 8.93 -5.34
C HIS A 37 8.49 8.43 -5.51
N ARG A 38 7.56 8.81 -4.63
CA ARG A 38 6.21 8.23 -4.58
C ARG A 38 5.48 8.29 -5.90
N ALA A 39 5.48 9.45 -6.56
CA ALA A 39 4.79 9.62 -7.85
C ALA A 39 5.30 8.63 -8.91
N ALA A 40 6.62 8.36 -8.93
CA ALA A 40 7.22 7.42 -9.86
C ALA A 40 6.95 5.96 -9.48
N ALA A 41 6.85 5.63 -8.18
CA ALA A 41 6.45 4.31 -7.70
C ALA A 41 5.00 4.01 -8.08
N LEU A 42 4.08 4.92 -7.75
CA LEU A 42 2.65 4.82 -8.09
C LEU A 42 2.42 4.70 -9.60
N TYR A 43 3.14 5.50 -10.40
CA TYR A 43 3.06 5.40 -11.86
C TYR A 43 3.50 4.03 -12.37
N ARG A 44 4.58 3.45 -11.83
CA ARG A 44 5.02 2.10 -12.23
C ARG A 44 4.02 1.03 -11.82
N LEU A 45 3.51 1.10 -10.58
CA LEU A 45 2.53 0.14 -10.06
C LEU A 45 1.26 0.13 -10.92
N THR A 46 0.66 1.30 -11.14
CA THR A 46 -0.57 1.43 -11.95
C THR A 46 -0.34 1.09 -13.42
N ARG A 47 0.79 1.49 -14.03
CA ARG A 47 1.11 1.17 -15.43
C ARG A 47 1.30 -0.33 -15.67
N LEU A 48 1.99 -1.02 -14.77
CA LEU A 48 2.32 -2.44 -14.93
C LEU A 48 1.13 -3.35 -14.63
N THR A 49 0.35 -3.03 -13.60
CA THR A 49 -0.82 -3.81 -13.20
C THR A 49 -2.06 -3.49 -14.05
N LYS A 50 -2.16 -2.25 -14.56
CA LYS A 50 -3.34 -1.69 -15.25
C LYS A 50 -4.61 -1.73 -14.39
N LEU A 51 -4.44 -1.72 -13.06
CA LEU A 51 -5.55 -1.74 -12.10
C LEU A 51 -5.79 -0.33 -11.55
N PRO A 52 -7.05 0.02 -11.25
CA PRO A 52 -7.34 1.25 -10.51
C PRO A 52 -6.85 1.09 -9.06
N MET A 53 -6.40 2.20 -8.48
CA MET A 53 -6.05 2.29 -7.07
C MET A 53 -7.24 2.89 -6.31
N VAL A 54 -7.66 2.22 -5.24
CA VAL A 54 -8.85 2.55 -4.45
C VAL A 54 -8.55 2.42 -2.95
N GLU A 55 -9.07 3.35 -2.16
CA GLU A 55 -9.04 3.25 -0.71
C GLU A 55 -10.21 2.36 -0.26
N ASP A 56 -9.90 1.15 0.21
CA ASP A 56 -10.89 0.13 0.62
C ASP A 56 -10.24 -0.84 1.64
N ALA A 57 -10.99 -1.68 2.34
CA ALA A 57 -10.44 -2.58 3.36
C ALA A 57 -9.60 -3.74 2.75
N SER A 58 -8.50 -4.12 3.43
CA SER A 58 -7.72 -5.32 3.09
C SER A 58 -7.09 -5.95 4.33
N SER A 59 -7.39 -7.22 4.55
CA SER A 59 -6.78 -8.01 5.63
C SER A 59 -5.26 -8.15 5.50
N VAL A 60 -4.71 -8.05 4.28
CA VAL A 60 -3.27 -8.06 4.04
C VAL A 60 -2.64 -6.76 4.55
N ILE A 61 -3.30 -5.63 4.34
CA ILE A 61 -2.82 -4.33 4.86
C ILE A 61 -2.95 -4.30 6.37
N ASP A 62 -4.07 -4.79 6.93
CA ASP A 62 -4.27 -4.85 8.39
C ASP A 62 -3.16 -5.67 9.06
N LEU A 63 -2.82 -6.84 8.50
CA LEU A 63 -1.73 -7.68 8.99
C LEU A 63 -0.37 -6.97 8.86
N ALA A 64 -0.11 -6.31 7.74
CA ALA A 64 1.14 -5.56 7.53
C ALA A 64 1.29 -4.42 8.55
N GLN A 65 0.21 -3.71 8.89
CA GLN A 65 0.23 -2.67 9.92
C GLN A 65 0.59 -3.23 11.30
N VAL A 66 0.04 -4.40 11.69
CA VAL A 66 0.40 -5.07 12.95
C VAL A 66 1.88 -5.44 12.97
N GLN A 67 2.41 -6.00 11.89
CA GLN A 67 3.82 -6.39 11.77
C GLN A 67 4.76 -5.17 11.77
N LEU A 68 4.35 -4.07 11.11
CA LEU A 68 5.11 -2.82 11.12
C LEU A 68 5.11 -2.20 12.51
N ALA A 69 3.98 -2.22 13.23
CA ALA A 69 3.93 -1.76 14.61
C ALA A 69 4.91 -2.56 15.49
N GLU A 70 4.91 -3.90 15.40
CA GLU A 70 5.87 -4.76 16.12
C GLU A 70 7.32 -4.47 15.73
N TYR A 71 7.61 -4.15 14.47
CA TYR A 71 8.96 -3.80 14.02
C TYR A 71 9.47 -2.48 14.62
N PHE A 72 8.58 -1.52 14.87
CA PHE A 72 8.96 -0.20 15.37
C PHE A 72 8.97 -0.07 16.89
N ASP A 73 8.37 -1.01 17.62
CA ASP A 73 8.46 -1.13 19.08
C ASP A 73 9.87 -1.50 19.57
#